data_AF-A0A3A8UHC8-F1
#
_entry.id   AF-A0A3A8UHC8-F1
#
_cell.length_a   1.000
_cell.length_b   1.000
_cell.length_c   1.000
_cell.angle_alpha   90.00
_cell.angle_beta   90.00
_cell.angle_gamma   90.00
#
_symmetry.space_group_name_H-M   'P 1'
#
loop_
_entity.id
_entity.type
_entity.pdbx_description
1 polymer ?
#
loop_
_entity_poly.entity_id
_entity_poly.type
_entity_poly.pdbx_seq_one_letter_code
_entity_poly.pdbx_strand_id
1 'polypeptide(L)'
;MKKRAWIILAGLSLACLTACGQKGTPAESRWAAARKADDTASYVKEHKEELGDLKAEAESAETLGQQFKAVALLCMAEYQESLSSADPSRLDGWDNKDVFLFDYPGTSAYADAYFAKVNTDEAAFWESLEDAYYPYDYFLPMMAATKNLDGQTLSKLLKGMPEDGKYKTELEEAIEAWVKNRPGSIVSTGDVLMEMGYFDDWKDYDWTGTYLYSSVTPYLVRTDTAEDGLAYVRYMKGALIPGMEAKLGRDTFFKTSGISGEEYYATGLAVTVGEDLQLPEPGEGSPVEEIVTEGKKVAAFYHNPSAGEDADAPPAWQVMGDFMMGLSDEEFPAALSEADYYLVLTADHQYGNYYQDQSGNQTKVQAVYSSTSIDLYDAKSNTFLCHVGNVMENPSGTIFKDLNEESAQYPELVPADALSYIYHNISNPDSYRVLLDNTSSQEEPLRAGGTGLLGPWEITMDSLEIVESFEDGMFSYSASDGCRFVRGHFTVTNRGFEQDSFLAGSYYMDGDNLVYAGVTDGSEENYYPSVDATTYSACLNGKTLEVGESKEGEVLFEIPDAMADGSAPLYIFFNMRNQALVFSAEQ
;
A
#
# COMPACT_ATOMS: atom_id res chain seq x y z
N MET A 1 -36.15 -49.31 53.95
CA MET A 1 -34.87 -48.77 53.45
C MET A 1 -35.02 -48.52 51.96
N LYS A 2 -34.72 -47.29 51.51
CA LYS A 2 -34.16 -46.86 50.21
C LYS A 2 -34.47 -47.72 48.94
N LYS A 3 -34.76 -47.20 47.75
CA LYS A 3 -35.02 -45.87 47.14
C LYS A 3 -35.19 -46.20 45.63
N ARG A 4 -36.11 -45.53 44.91
CA ARG A 4 -36.05 -45.16 43.46
C ARG A 4 -36.14 -46.29 42.42
N ALA A 5 -36.74 -46.16 41.23
CA ALA A 5 -37.69 -45.21 40.64
C ALA A 5 -38.17 -45.83 39.30
N TRP A 6 -39.45 -45.63 38.99
CA TRP A 6 -40.12 -45.80 37.69
C TRP A 6 -40.04 -44.42 36.97
N ILE A 7 -39.59 -44.31 35.71
CA ILE A 7 -40.36 -44.34 34.43
C ILE A 7 -40.59 -42.94 33.79
N ILE A 8 -40.40 -42.90 32.45
CA ILE A 8 -41.04 -42.09 31.38
C ILE A 8 -40.42 -40.77 30.86
N LEU A 9 -40.46 -40.71 29.51
CA LEU A 9 -40.45 -39.60 28.55
C LEU A 9 -40.44 -38.16 29.13
N ALA A 10 -39.40 -37.40 28.76
CA ALA A 10 -39.46 -35.96 28.54
C ALA A 10 -38.18 -35.54 27.82
N GLY A 11 -38.23 -35.29 26.51
CA GLY A 11 -37.05 -34.87 25.74
C GLY A 11 -37.33 -34.01 24.51
N LEU A 12 -38.59 -33.62 24.26
CA LEU A 12 -38.98 -32.86 23.06
C LEU A 12 -40.12 -31.87 23.31
N SER A 13 -40.27 -31.38 24.55
CA SER A 13 -41.32 -30.43 24.91
C SER A 13 -40.91 -29.44 26.00
N LEU A 14 -39.61 -29.09 26.07
CA LEU A 14 -39.09 -28.11 27.05
C LEU A 14 -38.55 -26.83 26.39
N ALA A 15 -39.12 -26.43 25.25
CA ALA A 15 -38.93 -25.10 24.65
C ALA A 15 -40.24 -24.27 24.58
N CYS A 16 -41.34 -24.73 25.18
CA CYS A 16 -42.64 -24.05 25.10
C CYS A 16 -43.22 -23.59 26.45
N LEU A 17 -42.45 -23.56 27.55
CA LEU A 17 -42.99 -23.19 28.87
C LEU A 17 -42.06 -22.26 29.66
N THR A 18 -41.70 -21.13 29.06
CA THR A 18 -41.43 -19.85 29.75
C THR A 18 -42.01 -18.69 28.95
N ALA A 19 -43.24 -18.81 28.45
CA ALA A 19 -43.96 -17.74 27.77
C ALA A 19 -45.32 -17.52 28.45
N CYS A 20 -45.29 -16.96 29.66
CA CYS A 20 -46.47 -16.38 30.30
C CYS A 20 -46.04 -15.06 30.95
N GLY A 21 -45.85 -14.02 30.14
CA GLY A 21 -45.58 -12.67 30.63
C GLY A 21 -45.23 -11.62 29.57
N GLN A 22 -44.47 -11.96 28.53
CA GLN A 22 -44.15 -11.03 27.43
C GLN A 22 -45.16 -11.13 26.30
N LYS A 23 -45.77 -10.00 25.92
CA LYS A 23 -46.49 -9.87 24.65
C LYS A 23 -45.44 -9.59 23.56
N GLY A 24 -45.27 -10.52 22.63
CA GLY A 24 -44.39 -10.37 21.47
C GLY A 24 -43.25 -11.37 21.41
N THR A 25 -42.60 -11.48 20.24
CA THR A 25 -41.39 -12.29 20.04
C THR A 25 -40.19 -11.68 20.79
N PRO A 26 -39.12 -12.46 21.06
CA PRO A 26 -37.84 -11.92 21.50
C PRO A 26 -37.41 -10.63 20.78
N ALA A 27 -37.36 -10.60 19.43
CA ALA A 27 -36.95 -9.39 18.72
C ALA A 27 -37.91 -8.20 18.94
N GLU A 28 -39.23 -8.43 18.93
CA GLU A 28 -40.21 -7.38 19.20
C GLU A 28 -40.06 -6.80 20.61
N SER A 29 -39.86 -7.67 21.61
CA SER A 29 -39.70 -7.23 22.99
C SER A 29 -38.40 -6.44 23.19
N ARG A 30 -37.30 -6.87 22.56
CA ARG A 30 -36.00 -6.18 22.64
C ARG A 30 -36.02 -4.86 21.89
N TRP A 31 -36.61 -4.84 20.69
CA TRP A 31 -36.80 -3.62 19.90
C TRP A 31 -37.63 -2.58 20.64
N ALA A 32 -38.74 -2.99 21.26
CA ALA A 32 -39.58 -2.09 22.04
C ALA A 32 -38.91 -1.57 23.32
N ALA A 33 -37.91 -2.28 23.85
CA ALA A 33 -37.08 -1.83 24.96
C ALA A 33 -35.99 -0.86 24.46
N ALA A 34 -35.30 -1.20 23.37
CA ALA A 34 -34.29 -0.39 22.72
C ALA A 34 -34.82 0.99 22.32
N ARG A 35 -36.04 1.03 21.75
CA ARG A 35 -36.73 2.28 21.38
C ARG A 35 -37.02 3.23 22.57
N LYS A 36 -37.01 2.71 23.80
CA LYS A 36 -37.21 3.53 25.01
C LYS A 36 -35.89 3.98 25.64
N ALA A 37 -34.76 3.43 25.19
CA ALA A 37 -33.44 3.92 25.55
C ALA A 37 -33.14 5.21 24.77
N ASP A 38 -32.04 5.87 25.12
CA ASP A 38 -31.61 7.10 24.44
C ASP A 38 -31.19 6.82 22.99
N ASP A 39 -30.50 5.70 22.75
CA ASP A 39 -30.13 5.19 21.43
C ASP A 39 -29.92 3.66 21.47
N THR A 40 -29.78 3.03 20.30
CA THR A 40 -29.62 1.57 20.17
C THR A 40 -28.24 1.14 20.64
N ALA A 41 -27.24 1.97 20.34
CA ALA A 41 -25.96 2.14 21.04
C ALA A 41 -25.93 1.63 22.48
N SER A 42 -26.57 2.43 23.31
CA SER A 42 -26.60 2.38 24.75
C SER A 42 -27.41 1.19 25.23
N TYR A 43 -28.56 0.92 24.58
CA TYR A 43 -29.36 -0.26 24.88
C TYR A 43 -28.55 -1.55 24.75
N VAL A 44 -27.84 -1.69 23.63
CA VAL A 44 -27.07 -2.89 23.33
C VAL A 44 -25.89 -3.06 24.30
N LYS A 45 -25.20 -1.97 24.66
CA LYS A 45 -24.14 -2.00 25.69
C LYS A 45 -24.64 -2.54 27.03
N GLU A 46 -25.84 -2.16 27.44
CA GLU A 46 -26.42 -2.57 28.72
C GLU A 46 -26.98 -4.00 28.70
N HIS A 47 -27.44 -4.48 27.53
CA HIS A 47 -28.21 -5.72 27.42
C HIS A 47 -27.56 -6.81 26.55
N LYS A 48 -26.28 -6.66 26.19
CA LYS A 48 -25.55 -7.54 25.25
C LYS A 48 -25.72 -9.04 25.52
N GLU A 49 -25.58 -9.47 26.79
CA GLU A 49 -25.67 -10.89 27.16
C GLU A 49 -27.02 -11.53 26.82
N GLU A 50 -28.06 -10.71 26.68
CA GLU A 50 -29.43 -11.15 26.42
C GLU A 50 -29.81 -11.16 24.93
N LEU A 51 -28.93 -10.65 24.05
CA LEU A 51 -29.20 -10.54 22.60
C LEU A 51 -28.87 -11.82 21.83
N GLY A 52 -28.16 -12.77 22.44
CA GLY A 52 -27.83 -14.06 21.82
C GLY A 52 -29.07 -14.87 21.39
N ASP A 53 -30.21 -14.67 22.08
CA ASP A 53 -31.49 -15.32 21.79
C ASP A 53 -32.12 -14.84 20.46
N LEU A 54 -31.64 -13.73 19.88
CA LEU A 54 -32.16 -13.18 18.63
C LEU A 54 -31.66 -13.92 17.38
N LYS A 55 -30.64 -14.78 17.49
CA LYS A 55 -30.03 -15.49 16.34
C LYS A 55 -31.04 -16.29 15.53
N ALA A 56 -31.96 -16.99 16.20
CA ALA A 56 -32.99 -17.79 15.53
C ALA A 56 -33.96 -16.92 14.70
N GLU A 57 -34.26 -15.71 15.17
CA GLU A 57 -35.14 -14.77 14.46
C GLU A 57 -34.39 -14.04 13.33
N ALA A 58 -33.10 -13.80 13.49
CA ALA A 58 -32.24 -13.30 12.41
C ALA A 58 -32.11 -14.31 11.26
N GLU A 59 -32.02 -15.61 11.57
CA GLU A 59 -31.90 -16.69 10.59
C GLU A 59 -33.23 -16.99 9.89
N SER A 60 -34.32 -17.11 10.64
CA SER A 60 -35.60 -17.60 10.11
C SER A 60 -36.83 -17.06 10.85
N ALA A 61 -36.96 -15.74 10.94
CA ALA A 61 -38.18 -15.10 11.46
C ALA A 61 -39.43 -15.41 10.61
N GLU A 62 -40.61 -15.32 11.24
CA GLU A 62 -41.90 -15.48 10.55
C GLU A 62 -42.22 -14.28 9.64
N THR A 63 -41.68 -13.11 9.96
CA THR A 63 -41.89 -11.87 9.20
C THR A 63 -40.57 -11.12 8.99
N LEU A 64 -40.47 -10.35 7.91
CA LEU A 64 -39.30 -9.50 7.66
C LEU A 64 -39.14 -8.42 8.72
N GLY A 65 -40.23 -7.90 9.29
CA GLY A 65 -40.17 -6.94 10.40
C GLY A 65 -39.54 -7.53 11.66
N GLN A 66 -39.80 -8.79 11.96
CA GLN A 66 -39.13 -9.51 13.04
C GLN A 66 -37.64 -9.76 12.72
N GLN A 67 -37.34 -10.17 11.47
CA GLN A 67 -35.97 -10.38 11.03
C GLN A 67 -35.13 -9.09 11.13
N PHE A 68 -35.65 -7.98 10.60
CA PHE A 68 -35.03 -6.66 10.66
C PHE A 68 -34.58 -6.30 12.08
N LYS A 69 -35.52 -6.38 13.05
CA LYS A 69 -35.29 -6.03 14.45
C LYS A 69 -34.20 -6.90 15.07
N ALA A 70 -34.19 -8.20 14.76
CA ALA A 70 -33.16 -9.12 15.25
C ALA A 70 -31.78 -8.79 14.66
N VAL A 71 -31.70 -8.60 13.34
CA VAL A 71 -30.45 -8.29 12.63
C VAL A 71 -29.87 -6.95 13.09
N ALA A 72 -30.68 -5.90 13.16
CA ALA A 72 -30.28 -4.58 13.61
C ALA A 72 -29.62 -4.60 15.00
N LEU A 73 -30.27 -5.27 15.97
CA LEU A 73 -29.75 -5.39 17.34
C LEU A 73 -28.48 -6.24 17.40
N LEU A 74 -28.40 -7.32 16.63
CA LEU A 74 -27.22 -8.19 16.60
C LEU A 74 -26.02 -7.51 15.96
N CYS A 75 -26.19 -6.85 14.81
CA CYS A 75 -25.11 -6.11 14.14
C CYS A 75 -24.59 -4.98 15.02
N MET A 76 -25.49 -4.23 15.68
CA MET A 76 -25.09 -3.22 16.65
C MET A 76 -24.34 -3.84 17.85
N ALA A 77 -24.73 -5.02 18.31
CA ALA A 77 -24.05 -5.71 19.42
C ALA A 77 -22.63 -6.15 19.06
N GLU A 78 -22.45 -6.70 17.86
CA GLU A 78 -21.14 -7.06 17.35
C GLU A 78 -20.27 -5.81 17.15
N TYR A 79 -20.82 -4.72 16.61
CA TYR A 79 -20.11 -3.45 16.48
C TYR A 79 -19.63 -2.91 17.84
N GLN A 80 -20.52 -2.84 18.84
CA GLN A 80 -20.15 -2.34 20.17
C GLN A 80 -19.13 -3.23 20.88
N GLU A 81 -19.15 -4.53 20.62
CA GLU A 81 -18.11 -5.45 21.08
C GLU A 81 -16.76 -5.12 20.44
N SER A 82 -16.71 -5.02 19.11
CA SER A 82 -15.48 -4.69 18.37
C SER A 82 -14.92 -3.34 18.80
N LEU A 83 -15.77 -2.32 18.92
CA LEU A 83 -15.39 -0.98 19.36
C LEU A 83 -14.81 -0.99 20.78
N SER A 84 -15.35 -1.81 21.69
CA SER A 84 -14.85 -1.91 23.07
C SER A 84 -13.46 -2.55 23.17
N SER A 85 -13.07 -3.32 22.16
CA SER A 85 -11.76 -3.98 22.06
C SER A 85 -10.76 -3.26 21.16
N ALA A 86 -11.20 -2.21 20.46
CA ALA A 86 -10.39 -1.48 19.52
C ALA A 86 -9.34 -0.62 20.23
N ASP A 87 -8.19 -0.44 19.58
CA ASP A 87 -7.21 0.56 19.98
C ASP A 87 -7.77 1.96 19.65
N PRO A 88 -7.96 2.85 20.64
CA PRO A 88 -8.49 4.19 20.41
C PRO A 88 -7.65 5.04 19.45
N SER A 89 -6.36 4.74 19.29
CA SER A 89 -5.49 5.43 18.33
C SER A 89 -5.82 5.12 16.86
N ARG A 90 -6.59 4.04 16.61
CA ARG A 90 -7.00 3.60 15.27
C ARG A 90 -8.42 4.03 14.90
N LEU A 91 -9.06 4.83 15.75
CA LEU A 91 -10.42 5.31 15.56
C LEU A 91 -10.37 6.80 15.23
N ASP A 92 -10.96 7.20 14.10
CA ASP A 92 -10.94 8.59 13.66
C ASP A 92 -11.94 9.44 14.45
N GLY A 93 -12.96 8.82 15.04
CA GLY A 93 -14.01 9.52 15.81
C GLY A 93 -14.86 10.50 15.00
N TRP A 94 -14.60 10.62 13.70
CA TRP A 94 -15.43 11.33 12.73
C TRP A 94 -16.62 10.46 12.33
N ASP A 95 -17.80 11.07 12.31
CA ASP A 95 -19.11 10.47 12.07
C ASP A 95 -19.05 9.15 11.25
N ASN A 96 -19.41 8.05 11.90
CA ASN A 96 -19.96 6.87 11.25
C ASN A 96 -19.05 6.08 10.28
N LYS A 97 -17.72 6.21 10.36
CA LYS A 97 -16.78 5.41 9.50
C LYS A 97 -16.04 4.27 10.21
N ASP A 98 -15.77 4.38 11.51
CA ASP A 98 -15.04 3.35 12.27
C ASP A 98 -15.72 1.97 12.20
N VAL A 99 -17.04 1.96 12.03
CA VAL A 99 -17.87 0.77 11.84
C VAL A 99 -17.40 -0.14 10.69
N PHE A 100 -16.75 0.40 9.66
CA PHE A 100 -16.24 -0.34 8.50
C PHE A 100 -14.81 -0.87 8.69
N LEU A 101 -14.12 -0.46 9.76
CA LEU A 101 -12.81 -1.01 10.13
C LEU A 101 -12.92 -2.42 10.71
N PHE A 102 -14.11 -2.81 11.15
CA PHE A 102 -14.36 -4.08 11.83
C PHE A 102 -14.91 -5.15 10.89
N ASP A 103 -14.57 -6.39 11.21
CA ASP A 103 -15.21 -7.58 10.65
C ASP A 103 -16.45 -7.96 11.48
N TYR A 104 -17.45 -8.55 10.80
CA TYR A 104 -18.73 -8.98 11.38
C TYR A 104 -18.97 -10.49 11.17
N PRO A 105 -18.09 -11.38 11.68
CA PRO A 105 -18.20 -12.82 11.46
C PRO A 105 -19.49 -13.43 12.05
N GLY A 106 -20.07 -12.81 13.08
CA GLY A 106 -21.27 -13.28 13.76
C GLY A 106 -22.58 -12.86 13.09
N THR A 107 -22.59 -11.78 12.31
CA THR A 107 -23.83 -11.18 11.79
C THR A 107 -23.86 -10.90 10.28
N SER A 108 -22.72 -10.96 9.58
CA SER A 108 -22.65 -10.73 8.14
C SER A 108 -23.65 -11.56 7.32
N ALA A 109 -23.74 -12.87 7.58
CA ALA A 109 -24.68 -13.75 6.90
C ALA A 109 -26.15 -13.34 7.13
N TYR A 110 -26.50 -12.83 8.31
CA TYR A 110 -27.86 -12.37 8.59
C TYR A 110 -28.16 -11.04 7.88
N ALA A 111 -27.20 -10.10 7.88
CA ALA A 111 -27.33 -8.82 7.19
C ALA A 111 -27.49 -9.04 5.68
N ASP A 112 -26.62 -9.83 5.06
CA ASP A 112 -26.69 -10.19 3.64
C ASP A 112 -28.05 -10.83 3.31
N ALA A 113 -28.48 -11.82 4.10
CA ALA A 113 -29.74 -12.52 3.88
C ALA A 113 -30.97 -11.60 4.01
N TYR A 114 -30.93 -10.61 4.90
CA TYR A 114 -32.00 -9.64 5.10
C TYR A 114 -32.06 -8.63 3.94
N PHE A 115 -30.96 -7.99 3.57
CA PHE A 115 -30.96 -7.00 2.48
C PHE A 115 -31.30 -7.64 1.12
N ALA A 116 -30.87 -8.87 0.88
CA ALA A 116 -31.25 -9.62 -0.33
C ALA A 116 -32.77 -9.81 -0.48
N LYS A 117 -33.57 -9.65 0.59
CA LYS A 117 -35.03 -9.76 0.52
C LYS A 117 -35.67 -8.69 -0.35
N VAL A 118 -35.05 -7.53 -0.53
CA VAL A 118 -35.53 -6.49 -1.46
C VAL A 118 -35.67 -7.03 -2.90
N ASN A 119 -34.91 -8.06 -3.27
CA ASN A 119 -35.00 -8.70 -4.58
C ASN A 119 -36.18 -9.66 -4.71
N THR A 120 -36.64 -10.24 -3.60
CA THR A 120 -37.62 -11.35 -3.59
C THR A 120 -39.00 -10.92 -3.10
N ASP A 121 -39.07 -9.96 -2.19
CA ASP A 121 -40.32 -9.40 -1.65
C ASP A 121 -40.10 -7.92 -1.26
N GLU A 122 -40.03 -7.07 -2.28
CA GLU A 122 -39.70 -5.65 -2.14
C GLU A 122 -40.70 -4.89 -1.26
N ALA A 123 -42.00 -5.18 -1.40
CA ALA A 123 -43.04 -4.52 -0.61
C ALA A 123 -42.92 -4.90 0.88
N ALA A 124 -42.77 -6.19 1.19
CA ALA A 124 -42.61 -6.62 2.57
C ALA A 124 -41.28 -6.14 3.18
N PHE A 125 -40.22 -6.00 2.38
CA PHE A 125 -38.95 -5.43 2.82
C PHE A 125 -39.13 -3.98 3.27
N TRP A 126 -39.76 -3.12 2.45
CA TRP A 126 -39.97 -1.73 2.85
C TRP A 126 -40.97 -1.58 4.00
N GLU A 127 -42.01 -2.42 4.05
CA GLU A 127 -42.95 -2.49 5.19
C GLU A 127 -42.23 -2.90 6.49
N SER A 128 -41.22 -3.78 6.41
CA SER A 128 -40.47 -4.22 7.60
C SER A 128 -39.70 -3.09 8.30
N LEU A 129 -39.39 -2.02 7.57
CA LEU A 129 -38.67 -0.85 8.06
C LEU A 129 -39.60 0.23 8.66
N GLU A 130 -40.93 0.10 8.56
CA GLU A 130 -41.86 1.11 9.11
C GLU A 130 -41.74 1.29 10.64
N ASP A 131 -41.31 0.24 11.34
CA ASP A 131 -41.07 0.22 12.78
C ASP A 131 -39.69 0.77 13.20
N ALA A 132 -38.88 1.24 12.23
CA ALA A 132 -37.64 1.95 12.47
C ALA A 132 -37.86 3.22 13.34
N TYR A 133 -36.89 3.55 14.19
CA TYR A 133 -36.98 4.68 15.11
C TYR A 133 -35.67 5.48 15.20
N TYR A 134 -35.81 6.79 15.40
CA TYR A 134 -34.70 7.71 15.66
C TYR A 134 -33.92 7.31 16.93
N PRO A 135 -32.57 7.28 16.93
CA PRO A 135 -31.69 7.95 15.96
C PRO A 135 -31.28 7.16 14.73
N TYR A 136 -31.85 5.97 14.46
CA TYR A 136 -31.52 5.14 13.30
C TYR A 136 -30.05 4.65 13.23
N ASP A 137 -29.35 4.69 14.36
CA ASP A 137 -27.93 4.36 14.56
C ASP A 137 -27.57 2.90 14.21
N TYR A 138 -28.55 2.02 14.04
CA TYR A 138 -28.37 0.62 13.68
C TYR A 138 -28.24 0.34 12.18
N PHE A 139 -28.65 1.24 11.27
CA PHE A 139 -28.53 0.97 9.83
C PHE A 139 -27.09 0.85 9.37
N LEU A 140 -26.24 1.69 9.94
CA LEU A 140 -24.84 1.75 9.57
C LEU A 140 -24.08 0.46 9.97
N PRO A 141 -24.16 -0.06 11.21
CA PRO A 141 -23.65 -1.40 11.54
C PRO A 141 -24.26 -2.52 10.70
N MET A 142 -25.55 -2.45 10.36
CA MET A 142 -26.16 -3.44 9.47
C MET A 142 -25.52 -3.41 8.08
N MET A 143 -25.33 -2.23 7.49
CA MET A 143 -24.66 -2.08 6.20
C MET A 143 -23.20 -2.53 6.29
N ALA A 144 -22.47 -2.11 7.32
CA ALA A 144 -21.06 -2.50 7.51
C ALA A 144 -20.87 -4.01 7.66
N ALA A 145 -21.85 -4.70 8.23
CA ALA A 145 -21.85 -6.16 8.35
C ALA A 145 -22.04 -6.88 7.00
N THR A 146 -22.65 -6.24 5.99
CA THR A 146 -22.84 -6.88 4.68
C THR A 146 -21.51 -7.12 3.97
N LYS A 147 -21.35 -8.32 3.42
CA LYS A 147 -20.18 -8.73 2.62
C LYS A 147 -20.53 -8.98 1.16
N ASN A 148 -21.75 -9.46 0.90
CA ASN A 148 -22.15 -9.99 -0.41
C ASN A 148 -23.24 -9.16 -1.09
N LEU A 149 -23.16 -7.84 -0.96
CA LEU A 149 -24.13 -6.96 -1.58
C LEU A 149 -23.84 -6.84 -3.09
N ASP A 150 -24.74 -7.39 -3.91
CA ASP A 150 -24.64 -7.36 -5.37
C ASP A 150 -25.25 -6.07 -5.95
N GLY A 151 -24.91 -5.76 -7.21
CA GLY A 151 -25.39 -4.56 -7.89
C GLY A 151 -26.91 -4.48 -8.01
N GLN A 152 -27.62 -5.61 -8.13
CA GLN A 152 -29.08 -5.62 -8.21
C GLN A 152 -29.71 -5.19 -6.88
N THR A 153 -29.21 -5.75 -5.77
CA THR A 153 -29.61 -5.39 -4.40
C THR A 153 -29.32 -3.92 -4.15
N LEU A 154 -28.11 -3.45 -4.47
CA LEU A 154 -27.72 -2.06 -4.29
C LEU A 154 -28.62 -1.10 -5.06
N SER A 155 -28.91 -1.40 -6.33
CA SER A 155 -29.79 -0.59 -7.16
C SER A 155 -31.18 -0.46 -6.58
N LYS A 156 -31.74 -1.57 -6.08
CA LYS A 156 -33.06 -1.57 -5.44
C LYS A 156 -33.07 -0.80 -4.13
N LEU A 157 -32.01 -0.91 -3.31
CA LEU A 157 -31.92 -0.14 -2.08
C LEU A 157 -31.84 1.37 -2.34
N LEU A 158 -31.11 1.78 -3.38
CA LEU A 158 -30.97 3.19 -3.77
C LEU A 158 -32.20 3.77 -4.47
N LYS A 159 -32.85 3.02 -5.38
CA LYS A 159 -33.97 3.52 -6.19
C LYS A 159 -35.35 3.18 -5.64
N GLY A 160 -35.46 2.11 -4.85
CA GLY A 160 -36.73 1.57 -4.37
C GLY A 160 -37.21 2.18 -3.06
N MET A 161 -36.39 3.03 -2.42
CA MET A 161 -36.69 3.56 -1.09
C MET A 161 -37.94 4.48 -1.10
N PRO A 162 -38.90 4.28 -0.20
CA PRO A 162 -40.09 5.14 -0.13
C PRO A 162 -39.75 6.60 0.17
N GLU A 163 -40.27 7.53 -0.65
CA GLU A 163 -40.04 8.97 -0.52
C GLU A 163 -40.48 9.57 0.83
N ASP A 164 -41.50 8.97 1.47
CA ASP A 164 -42.05 9.38 2.76
C ASP A 164 -41.52 8.55 3.94
N GLY A 165 -40.53 7.68 3.70
CA GLY A 165 -39.86 6.90 4.74
C GLY A 165 -39.12 7.78 5.73
N LYS A 166 -39.44 7.68 7.02
CA LYS A 166 -38.79 8.48 8.08
C LYS A 166 -37.30 8.17 8.30
N TYR A 167 -36.86 7.02 7.79
CA TYR A 167 -35.50 6.50 7.87
C TYR A 167 -34.68 6.77 6.61
N LYS A 168 -35.26 7.45 5.61
CA LYS A 168 -34.71 7.54 4.25
C LYS A 168 -33.28 8.08 4.25
N THR A 169 -33.07 9.25 4.84
CA THR A 169 -31.77 9.94 4.87
C THR A 169 -30.69 9.06 5.49
N GLU A 170 -30.93 8.50 6.67
CA GLU A 170 -29.93 7.74 7.43
C GLU A 170 -29.63 6.38 6.77
N LEU A 171 -30.60 5.77 6.09
CA LEU A 171 -30.35 4.57 5.29
C LEU A 171 -29.57 4.91 4.00
N GLU A 172 -29.90 6.01 3.32
CA GLU A 172 -29.13 6.49 2.16
C GLU A 172 -27.67 6.80 2.53
N GLU A 173 -27.46 7.50 3.65
CA GLU A 173 -26.12 7.78 4.20
C GLU A 173 -25.36 6.49 4.56
N ALA A 174 -26.04 5.50 5.15
CA ALA A 174 -25.41 4.21 5.45
C ALA A 174 -25.02 3.43 4.17
N ILE A 175 -25.83 3.52 3.11
CA ILE A 175 -25.51 2.93 1.81
C ILE A 175 -24.35 3.67 1.14
N GLU A 176 -24.35 5.00 1.15
CA GLU A 176 -23.25 5.81 0.62
C GLU A 176 -21.93 5.53 1.36
N ALA A 177 -21.99 5.43 2.69
CA ALA A 177 -20.85 5.05 3.50
C ALA A 177 -20.35 3.64 3.14
N TRP A 178 -21.24 2.69 2.86
CA TRP A 178 -20.85 1.36 2.40
C TRP A 178 -20.11 1.40 1.06
N VAL A 179 -20.62 2.14 0.06
CA VAL A 179 -19.99 2.26 -1.26
C VAL A 179 -18.58 2.85 -1.16
N LYS A 180 -18.38 3.83 -0.27
CA LYS A 180 -17.08 4.49 -0.05
C LYS A 180 -16.09 3.66 0.77
N ASN A 181 -16.57 2.84 1.70
CA ASN A 181 -15.71 2.08 2.62
C ASN A 181 -15.57 0.59 2.27
N ARG A 182 -16.26 0.11 1.22
CA ARG A 182 -16.13 -1.24 0.67
C ARG A 182 -15.77 -1.22 -0.81
N PRO A 183 -14.72 -0.49 -1.24
CA PRO A 183 -14.38 -0.41 -2.66
C PRO A 183 -14.09 -1.78 -3.27
N GLY A 184 -13.56 -2.75 -2.51
CA GLY A 184 -13.34 -4.13 -2.98
C GLY A 184 -14.58 -4.82 -3.57
N SER A 185 -15.79 -4.39 -3.19
CA SER A 185 -17.06 -4.90 -3.74
C SER A 185 -17.45 -4.28 -5.09
N ILE A 186 -16.63 -3.40 -5.67
CA ILE A 186 -16.95 -2.74 -6.94
C ILE A 186 -17.07 -3.74 -8.11
N VAL A 187 -16.42 -4.90 -8.03
CA VAL A 187 -16.51 -5.95 -9.06
C VAL A 187 -17.95 -6.46 -9.21
N SER A 188 -18.72 -6.53 -8.12
CA SER A 188 -20.12 -7.02 -8.14
C SER A 188 -21.15 -5.91 -8.28
N THR A 189 -20.76 -4.64 -8.13
CA THR A 189 -21.68 -3.49 -8.02
C THR A 189 -21.43 -2.40 -9.06
N GLY A 190 -20.23 -2.32 -9.62
CA GLY A 190 -19.74 -1.17 -10.35
C GLY A 190 -20.47 -0.91 -11.66
N ASP A 191 -20.76 -1.94 -12.45
CA ASP A 191 -21.53 -1.79 -13.70
C ASP A 191 -22.88 -1.13 -13.43
N VAL A 192 -23.58 -1.59 -12.39
CA VAL A 192 -24.89 -1.05 -12.01
C VAL A 192 -24.77 0.38 -11.48
N LEU A 193 -23.74 0.67 -10.67
CA LEU A 193 -23.49 2.04 -10.18
C LEU A 193 -23.17 3.01 -11.33
N MET A 194 -22.37 2.59 -12.30
CA MET A 194 -22.08 3.37 -13.51
C MET A 194 -23.34 3.59 -14.35
N GLU A 195 -24.13 2.55 -14.63
CA GLU A 195 -25.39 2.66 -15.36
C GLU A 195 -26.41 3.58 -14.67
N MET A 196 -26.34 3.68 -13.34
CA MET A 196 -27.19 4.56 -12.56
C MET A 196 -26.76 6.03 -12.58
N GLY A 197 -25.57 6.35 -13.12
CA GLY A 197 -24.98 7.68 -12.98
C GLY A 197 -24.61 8.01 -11.53
N TYR A 198 -24.36 6.99 -10.69
CA TYR A 198 -24.10 7.20 -9.26
C TYR A 198 -22.86 8.08 -9.02
N PHE A 199 -21.86 7.95 -9.89
CA PHE A 199 -20.61 8.70 -9.81
C PHE A 199 -20.67 10.08 -10.50
N ASP A 200 -21.81 10.51 -11.04
CA ASP A 200 -21.89 11.74 -11.84
C ASP A 200 -21.54 12.98 -11.02
N ASP A 201 -21.97 13.02 -9.76
CA ASP A 201 -21.72 14.13 -8.83
C ASP A 201 -20.40 14.01 -8.04
N TRP A 202 -19.66 12.91 -8.20
CA TRP A 202 -18.38 12.70 -7.52
C TRP A 202 -17.29 13.56 -8.13
N LYS A 203 -16.42 14.14 -7.29
CA LYS A 203 -15.22 14.82 -7.77
C LYS A 203 -14.08 13.83 -7.98
N ASP A 204 -13.06 14.28 -8.71
CA ASP A 204 -11.90 13.48 -9.07
C ASP A 204 -11.26 12.83 -7.84
N TYR A 205 -11.02 13.63 -6.79
CA TYR A 205 -10.41 13.13 -5.55
C TYR A 205 -11.31 12.17 -4.75
N ASP A 206 -12.65 12.30 -4.84
CA ASP A 206 -13.56 11.36 -4.17
C ASP A 206 -13.43 9.99 -4.82
N TRP A 207 -13.35 9.96 -6.15
CA TRP A 207 -13.24 8.74 -6.93
C TRP A 207 -11.85 8.10 -6.77
N THR A 208 -10.78 8.87 -7.01
CA THR A 208 -9.41 8.34 -6.93
C THR A 208 -9.08 7.93 -5.50
N GLY A 209 -9.51 8.70 -4.50
CA GLY A 209 -9.29 8.38 -3.09
C GLY A 209 -10.07 7.17 -2.57
N THR A 210 -11.12 6.73 -3.28
CA THR A 210 -11.94 5.57 -2.90
C THR A 210 -11.49 4.28 -3.60
N TYR A 211 -11.24 4.34 -4.91
CA TYR A 211 -11.03 3.14 -5.73
C TYR A 211 -9.58 2.94 -6.20
N LEU A 212 -8.69 3.91 -5.95
CA LEU A 212 -7.25 3.81 -6.17
C LEU A 212 -6.50 4.06 -4.85
N TYR A 213 -5.22 4.40 -4.92
CA TYR A 213 -4.44 4.77 -3.76
C TYR A 213 -4.82 6.15 -3.20
N SER A 214 -4.85 6.23 -1.88
CA SER A 214 -5.08 7.46 -1.11
C SER A 214 -4.05 7.52 0.01
N SER A 215 -3.28 8.61 0.10
CA SER A 215 -2.31 8.78 1.20
C SER A 215 -2.97 8.91 2.58
N VAL A 216 -4.27 9.24 2.63
CA VAL A 216 -5.06 9.34 3.86
C VAL A 216 -5.55 7.97 4.33
N THR A 217 -5.90 7.09 3.39
CA THR A 217 -6.42 5.74 3.67
C THR A 217 -5.79 4.73 2.71
N PRO A 218 -4.48 4.46 2.83
CA PRO A 218 -3.67 3.78 1.80
C PRO A 218 -4.07 2.33 1.51
N TYR A 219 -4.78 1.69 2.44
CA TYR A 219 -5.13 0.27 2.36
C TYR A 219 -6.65 0.02 2.32
N LEU A 220 -7.43 1.04 1.94
CA LEU A 220 -8.90 0.97 1.89
C LEU A 220 -9.41 -0.07 0.88
N VAL A 221 -8.69 -0.26 -0.23
CA VAL A 221 -9.01 -1.29 -1.22
C VAL A 221 -8.56 -2.65 -0.69
N ARG A 222 -9.52 -3.44 -0.19
CA ARG A 222 -9.30 -4.76 0.39
C ARG A 222 -10.26 -5.80 -0.18
N THR A 223 -9.75 -7.01 -0.40
CA THR A 223 -10.51 -8.23 -0.74
C THR A 223 -10.18 -9.36 0.23
N ASP A 224 -11.03 -10.39 0.26
CA ASP A 224 -10.81 -11.55 1.15
C ASP A 224 -9.72 -12.48 0.60
N THR A 225 -9.64 -12.66 -0.72
CA THR A 225 -8.65 -13.52 -1.40
C THR A 225 -7.86 -12.78 -2.48
N ALA A 226 -6.72 -13.33 -2.91
CA ALA A 226 -5.93 -12.81 -4.02
C ALA A 226 -6.63 -13.02 -5.36
N GLU A 227 -7.48 -14.05 -5.48
CA GLU A 227 -8.33 -14.25 -6.66
C GLU A 227 -9.33 -13.09 -6.79
N ASP A 228 -9.95 -12.67 -5.69
CA ASP A 228 -10.81 -11.49 -5.66
C ASP A 228 -10.02 -10.21 -5.94
N GLY A 229 -8.78 -10.11 -5.43
CA GLY A 229 -7.88 -9.00 -5.70
C GLY A 229 -7.51 -8.88 -7.18
N LEU A 230 -7.22 -10.01 -7.83
CA LEU A 230 -6.99 -10.08 -9.27
C LEU A 230 -8.26 -9.68 -10.06
N ALA A 231 -9.43 -10.13 -9.61
CA ALA A 231 -10.71 -9.76 -10.22
C ALA A 231 -10.97 -8.25 -10.11
N TYR A 232 -10.61 -7.62 -8.98
CA TYR A 232 -10.65 -6.18 -8.80
C TYR A 232 -9.78 -5.47 -9.84
N VAL A 233 -8.49 -5.83 -9.91
CA VAL A 233 -7.54 -5.22 -10.85
C VAL A 233 -8.02 -5.36 -12.31
N ARG A 234 -8.53 -6.54 -12.68
CA ARG A 234 -9.10 -6.77 -14.01
C ARG A 234 -10.30 -5.85 -14.29
N TYR A 235 -11.19 -5.69 -13.31
CA TYR A 235 -12.35 -4.82 -13.44
C TYR A 235 -11.95 -3.34 -13.57
N MET A 236 -10.93 -2.91 -12.80
CA MET A 236 -10.36 -1.56 -12.93
C MET A 236 -9.83 -1.31 -14.34
N LYS A 237 -9.00 -2.22 -14.86
CA LYS A 237 -8.43 -2.15 -16.22
C LYS A 237 -9.50 -2.16 -17.32
N GLY A 238 -10.44 -3.10 -17.24
CA GLY A 238 -11.34 -3.43 -18.35
C GLY A 238 -12.61 -2.59 -18.41
N ALA A 239 -13.06 -2.05 -17.28
CA ALA A 239 -14.36 -1.38 -17.19
C ALA A 239 -14.27 -0.04 -16.46
N LEU A 240 -13.80 -0.03 -15.21
CA LEU A 240 -13.98 1.14 -14.35
C LEU A 240 -13.10 2.34 -14.77
N ILE A 241 -11.79 2.14 -14.98
CA ILE A 241 -10.91 3.23 -15.45
C ILE A 241 -11.33 3.72 -16.83
N PRO A 242 -11.54 2.86 -17.85
CA PRO A 242 -12.03 3.32 -19.15
C PRO A 242 -13.36 4.11 -19.07
N GLY A 243 -14.27 3.71 -18.18
CA GLY A 243 -15.52 4.44 -17.94
C GLY A 243 -15.32 5.82 -17.34
N MET A 244 -14.24 6.02 -16.58
CA MET A 244 -13.92 7.27 -15.87
C MET A 244 -12.93 8.16 -16.60
N GLU A 245 -12.15 7.63 -17.55
CA GLU A 245 -11.20 8.39 -18.39
C GLU A 245 -11.85 9.59 -19.08
N ALA A 246 -13.09 9.45 -19.56
CA ALA A 246 -13.80 10.54 -20.21
C ALA A 246 -14.10 11.72 -19.25
N LYS A 247 -14.23 11.45 -17.95
CA LYS A 247 -14.54 12.43 -16.91
C LYS A 247 -13.28 13.02 -16.29
N LEU A 248 -12.30 12.18 -15.94
CA LEU A 248 -11.12 12.55 -15.16
C LEU A 248 -9.91 12.92 -16.04
N GLY A 249 -9.88 12.41 -17.27
CA GLY A 249 -8.74 12.58 -18.18
C GLY A 249 -7.73 11.43 -18.08
N ARG A 250 -7.00 11.19 -19.17
CA ARG A 250 -6.02 10.09 -19.27
C ARG A 250 -4.83 10.30 -18.33
N ASP A 251 -4.34 11.53 -18.22
CA ASP A 251 -3.17 11.89 -17.42
C ASP A 251 -3.38 11.68 -15.90
N THR A 252 -4.63 11.46 -15.46
CA THR A 252 -4.95 11.05 -14.09
C THR A 252 -4.49 9.63 -13.79
N PHE A 253 -4.46 8.77 -14.80
CA PHE A 253 -4.17 7.34 -14.65
C PHE A 253 -2.82 6.93 -15.21
N PHE A 254 -2.34 7.65 -16.22
CA PHE A 254 -1.16 7.28 -16.99
C PHE A 254 -0.04 8.30 -16.84
N LYS A 255 1.19 7.79 -16.88
CA LYS A 255 2.42 8.57 -17.07
C LYS A 255 3.20 7.99 -18.24
N THR A 256 4.11 8.79 -18.81
CA THR A 256 5.09 8.31 -19.79
C THR A 256 6.32 7.80 -19.05
N SER A 257 6.73 6.56 -19.33
CA SER A 257 7.93 5.97 -18.74
C SER A 257 9.19 6.65 -19.28
N GLY A 258 10.11 7.02 -18.37
CA GLY A 258 11.46 7.44 -18.73
C GLY A 258 12.36 6.28 -19.18
N ILE A 259 11.92 5.03 -18.98
CA ILE A 259 12.66 3.81 -19.30
C ILE A 259 12.35 3.36 -20.73
N SER A 260 11.07 3.17 -21.04
CA SER A 260 10.62 2.65 -22.35
C SER A 260 10.08 3.74 -23.29
N GLY A 261 9.71 4.91 -22.78
CA GLY A 261 8.97 5.94 -23.53
C GLY A 261 7.49 5.61 -23.74
N GLU A 262 7.00 4.47 -23.22
CA GLU A 262 5.61 4.05 -23.33
C GLU A 262 4.76 4.57 -22.17
N GLU A 263 3.44 4.61 -22.34
CA GLU A 263 2.53 4.93 -21.25
C GLU A 263 2.38 3.74 -20.30
N TYR A 264 2.32 4.02 -19.00
CA TYR A 264 2.06 3.02 -17.97
C TYR A 264 1.08 3.57 -16.93
N TYR A 265 0.38 2.67 -16.24
CA TYR A 265 -0.51 3.04 -15.14
C TYR A 265 0.31 3.55 -13.94
N ALA A 266 -0.05 4.72 -13.42
CA ALA A 266 0.60 5.37 -12.29
C ALA A 266 -0.47 5.85 -11.29
N THR A 267 -1.33 4.93 -10.88
CA THR A 267 -2.47 5.19 -9.99
C THR A 267 -2.16 4.91 -8.51
N GLY A 268 -1.03 4.25 -8.24
CA GLY A 268 -0.64 3.73 -6.93
C GLY A 268 -1.44 2.51 -6.50
N LEU A 269 -2.32 1.96 -7.35
CA LEU A 269 -3.24 0.89 -6.96
C LEU A 269 -2.47 -0.36 -6.48
N ALA A 270 -2.73 -0.73 -5.23
CA ALA A 270 -2.39 -2.03 -4.67
C ALA A 270 -3.56 -2.54 -3.83
N VAL A 271 -4.00 -3.77 -4.11
CA VAL A 271 -5.20 -4.34 -3.48
C VAL A 271 -4.80 -5.18 -2.30
N THR A 272 -5.18 -4.79 -1.09
CA THR A 272 -4.96 -5.56 0.14
C THR A 272 -5.70 -6.89 0.07
N VAL A 273 -5.02 -7.97 0.43
CA VAL A 273 -5.59 -9.31 0.46
C VAL A 273 -5.65 -9.82 1.90
N GLY A 274 -6.81 -10.34 2.30
CA GLY A 274 -7.02 -10.91 3.64
C GLY A 274 -6.47 -12.34 3.80
N GLU A 275 -6.22 -13.05 2.71
CA GLU A 275 -5.62 -14.38 2.72
C GLU A 275 -4.09 -14.32 2.87
N ASP A 276 -3.53 -15.31 3.56
CA ASP A 276 -2.09 -15.44 3.74
C ASP A 276 -1.50 -16.40 2.70
N LEU A 277 -0.79 -15.85 1.71
CA LEU A 277 -0.22 -16.62 0.60
C LEU A 277 1.02 -17.39 1.07
N GLN A 278 0.90 -18.71 1.14
CA GLN A 278 2.01 -19.58 1.54
C GLN A 278 2.94 -19.86 0.35
N LEU A 279 3.99 -19.04 0.22
CA LEU A 279 5.11 -19.29 -0.70
C LEU A 279 6.33 -19.78 0.08
N PRO A 280 7.16 -20.68 -0.49
CA PRO A 280 8.40 -21.07 0.15
C PRO A 280 9.35 -19.87 0.21
N GLU A 281 10.14 -19.82 1.28
CA GLU A 281 11.27 -18.90 1.40
C GLU A 281 12.16 -18.98 0.15
N PRO A 282 12.64 -17.84 -0.38
CA PRO A 282 13.63 -17.82 -1.44
C PRO A 282 14.80 -18.75 -1.10
N GLY A 283 15.09 -19.70 -1.99
CA GLY A 283 16.19 -20.65 -1.79
C GLY A 283 17.52 -20.10 -2.31
N GLU A 284 18.65 -20.60 -1.82
CA GLU A 284 19.99 -20.37 -2.41
C GLU A 284 20.19 -21.11 -3.77
N GLY A 285 19.09 -21.39 -4.48
CA GLY A 285 19.08 -22.23 -5.68
C GLY A 285 19.89 -21.65 -6.83
N SER A 286 20.52 -22.54 -7.61
CA SER A 286 21.22 -22.14 -8.83
C SER A 286 20.24 -21.44 -9.80
N PRO A 287 20.60 -20.29 -10.38
CA PRO A 287 19.74 -19.60 -11.33
C PRO A 287 19.34 -20.54 -12.46
N VAL A 288 18.05 -20.57 -12.80
CA VAL A 288 17.55 -21.29 -13.97
C VAL A 288 18.19 -20.65 -15.21
N GLU A 289 18.82 -21.46 -16.08
CA GLU A 289 19.65 -20.96 -17.20
C GLU A 289 18.90 -20.06 -18.19
N GLU A 290 17.57 -20.17 -18.30
CA GLU A 290 16.74 -19.29 -19.12
C GLU A 290 15.30 -19.22 -18.58
N ILE A 291 14.85 -18.01 -18.24
CA ILE A 291 13.45 -17.72 -17.88
C ILE A 291 12.78 -17.09 -19.10
N VAL A 292 11.76 -17.75 -19.63
CA VAL A 292 11.00 -17.28 -20.79
C VAL A 292 9.77 -16.53 -20.29
N THR A 293 9.65 -15.25 -20.57
CA THR A 293 8.50 -14.41 -20.18
C THR A 293 7.54 -14.15 -21.34
N GLU A 294 8.01 -14.20 -22.59
CA GLU A 294 7.17 -13.97 -23.78
C GLU A 294 5.99 -14.96 -23.83
N GLY A 295 4.76 -14.41 -23.90
CA GLY A 295 3.52 -15.18 -23.95
C GLY A 295 3.18 -15.93 -22.66
N LYS A 296 3.80 -15.57 -21.53
CA LYS A 296 3.55 -16.14 -20.21
C LYS A 296 2.67 -15.23 -19.37
N LYS A 297 1.82 -15.85 -18.56
CA LYS A 297 0.96 -15.12 -17.64
C LYS A 297 1.64 -14.91 -16.30
N VAL A 298 1.55 -13.70 -15.76
CA VAL A 298 2.17 -13.36 -14.47
C VAL A 298 1.15 -12.69 -13.54
N ALA A 299 1.19 -13.07 -12.27
CA ALA A 299 0.56 -12.32 -11.18
C ALA A 299 1.64 -11.73 -10.27
N ALA A 300 1.47 -10.49 -9.82
CA ALA A 300 2.46 -9.81 -9.00
C ALA A 300 1.90 -9.45 -7.62
N PHE A 301 2.73 -9.68 -6.60
CA PHE A 301 2.38 -9.49 -5.20
C PHE A 301 3.43 -8.68 -4.47
N TYR A 302 2.99 -7.81 -3.58
CA TYR A 302 3.82 -7.20 -2.55
C TYR A 302 3.56 -7.89 -1.21
N HIS A 303 4.62 -8.29 -0.53
CA HIS A 303 4.61 -9.00 0.74
C HIS A 303 5.31 -8.18 1.82
N ASN A 304 4.58 -7.84 2.88
CA ASN A 304 5.15 -7.26 4.09
C ASN A 304 5.22 -8.31 5.22
N PRO A 305 6.40 -8.90 5.49
CA PRO A 305 6.54 -9.88 6.56
C PRO A 305 6.41 -9.27 7.97
N SER A 306 6.55 -7.95 8.12
CA SER A 306 6.40 -7.24 9.40
C SER A 306 4.98 -6.68 9.64
N ALA A 307 4.01 -7.08 8.82
CA ALA A 307 2.64 -6.56 8.91
C ALA A 307 2.04 -6.76 10.31
N GLY A 308 1.50 -5.69 10.88
CA GLY A 308 0.90 -5.67 12.21
C GLY A 308 1.85 -5.37 13.37
N GLU A 309 3.16 -5.23 13.12
CA GLU A 309 4.11 -4.72 14.11
C GLU A 309 3.92 -3.21 14.38
N ASP A 310 3.50 -2.47 13.36
CA ASP A 310 3.17 -1.04 13.39
C ASP A 310 1.79 -0.81 12.76
N ALA A 311 1.06 0.20 13.25
CA ALA A 311 -0.32 0.44 12.82
C ALA A 311 -0.41 1.08 11.42
N ASP A 312 0.64 1.78 10.99
CA ASP A 312 0.77 2.43 9.68
C ASP A 312 1.40 1.51 8.62
N ALA A 313 1.95 0.37 9.05
CA ALA A 313 2.61 -0.60 8.17
C ALA A 313 1.69 -1.08 7.04
N PRO A 314 2.26 -1.32 5.84
CA PRO A 314 1.57 -2.02 4.77
C PRO A 314 0.99 -3.36 5.26
N PRO A 315 -0.17 -3.76 4.74
CA PRO A 315 -0.74 -5.07 5.06
C PRO A 315 0.17 -6.19 4.55
N ALA A 316 -0.05 -7.40 5.08
CA ALA A 316 0.81 -8.56 4.80
C ALA A 316 0.91 -8.84 3.29
N TRP A 317 -0.20 -8.83 2.58
CA TRP A 317 -0.24 -9.15 1.15
C TRP A 317 -1.03 -8.12 0.36
N GLN A 318 -0.49 -7.72 -0.79
CA GLN A 318 -1.17 -6.88 -1.77
C GLN A 318 -0.97 -7.39 -3.19
N VAL A 319 -2.01 -7.33 -4.02
CA VAL A 319 -1.87 -7.49 -5.48
C VAL A 319 -1.38 -6.18 -6.08
N MET A 320 -0.31 -6.23 -6.87
CA MET A 320 0.29 -5.03 -7.48
C MET A 320 -0.52 -4.53 -8.67
N GLY A 321 -1.47 -3.63 -8.42
CA GLY A 321 -2.47 -3.20 -9.39
C GLY A 321 -1.88 -2.55 -10.63
N ASP A 322 -1.06 -1.51 -10.50
CA ASP A 322 -0.53 -0.76 -11.65
C ASP A 322 0.30 -1.63 -12.61
N PHE A 323 1.18 -2.49 -12.07
CA PHE A 323 1.96 -3.45 -12.86
C PHE A 323 1.02 -4.39 -13.63
N MET A 324 0.08 -5.01 -12.91
CA MET A 324 -0.86 -5.95 -13.48
C MET A 324 -1.74 -5.28 -14.55
N MET A 325 -2.22 -4.06 -14.33
CA MET A 325 -3.01 -3.34 -15.33
C MET A 325 -2.21 -3.04 -16.61
N GLY A 326 -0.90 -2.79 -16.48
CA GLY A 326 0.01 -2.55 -17.59
C GLY A 326 0.36 -3.76 -18.48
N LEU A 327 0.09 -4.99 -18.02
CA LEU A 327 0.34 -6.20 -18.81
C LEU A 327 -0.50 -6.26 -20.09
N SER A 328 -0.04 -6.94 -21.14
CA SER A 328 -0.90 -7.23 -22.30
C SER A 328 -2.00 -8.24 -21.96
N ASP A 329 -3.02 -8.37 -22.82
CA ASP A 329 -4.08 -9.39 -22.64
C ASP A 329 -3.53 -10.84 -22.68
N GLU A 330 -2.38 -11.05 -23.33
CA GLU A 330 -1.72 -12.36 -23.40
C GLU A 330 -0.98 -12.70 -22.10
N GLU A 331 -0.50 -11.69 -21.38
CA GLU A 331 0.26 -11.81 -20.13
C GLU A 331 -0.62 -11.70 -18.88
N PHE A 332 -1.80 -11.08 -19.00
CA PHE A 332 -2.72 -10.92 -17.88
C PHE A 332 -3.49 -12.23 -17.59
N PRO A 333 -3.35 -12.82 -16.39
CA PRO A 333 -4.13 -14.01 -16.03
C PRO A 333 -5.60 -13.68 -15.77
N ALA A 334 -6.53 -14.47 -16.30
CA ALA A 334 -7.95 -14.32 -15.98
C ALA A 334 -8.32 -14.90 -14.60
N ALA A 335 -7.49 -15.80 -14.08
CA ALA A 335 -7.57 -16.37 -12.75
C ALA A 335 -6.15 -16.74 -12.30
N LEU A 336 -5.88 -16.81 -11.00
CA LEU A 336 -4.53 -17.14 -10.51
C LEU A 336 -4.05 -18.52 -11.00
N SER A 337 -5.00 -19.46 -11.17
CA SER A 337 -4.70 -20.78 -11.74
C SER A 337 -4.19 -20.77 -13.19
N GLU A 338 -4.36 -19.66 -13.91
CA GLU A 338 -3.82 -19.47 -15.26
C GLU A 338 -2.43 -18.82 -15.27
N ALA A 339 -1.96 -18.29 -14.13
CA ALA A 339 -0.63 -17.72 -14.05
C ALA A 339 0.42 -18.82 -14.28
N ASP A 340 1.47 -18.46 -15.03
CA ASP A 340 2.68 -19.26 -15.15
C ASP A 340 3.69 -18.84 -14.09
N TYR A 341 3.72 -17.55 -13.73
CA TYR A 341 4.64 -16.99 -12.74
C TYR A 341 3.97 -16.16 -11.67
N TYR A 342 4.58 -16.17 -10.48
CA TYR A 342 4.37 -15.14 -9.47
C TYR A 342 5.62 -14.28 -9.34
N LEU A 343 5.47 -12.98 -9.52
CA LEU A 343 6.49 -11.97 -9.22
C LEU A 343 6.22 -11.42 -7.83
N VAL A 344 7.11 -11.63 -6.88
CA VAL A 344 6.89 -11.30 -5.47
C VAL A 344 7.91 -10.27 -5.03
N LEU A 345 7.43 -9.15 -4.50
CA LEU A 345 8.22 -8.13 -3.87
C LEU A 345 8.14 -8.31 -2.36
N THR A 346 9.23 -8.70 -1.71
CA THR A 346 9.24 -8.88 -0.24
C THR A 346 9.98 -7.72 0.42
N ALA A 347 9.25 -6.95 1.23
CA ALA A 347 9.78 -5.77 1.88
C ALA A 347 10.68 -6.12 3.09
N ASP A 348 11.75 -5.34 3.26
CA ASP A 348 12.59 -5.32 4.46
C ASP A 348 12.59 -3.88 5.01
N HIS A 349 11.56 -3.55 5.78
CA HIS A 349 11.35 -2.20 6.30
C HIS A 349 12.36 -1.86 7.38
N GLN A 350 13.01 -0.71 7.21
CA GLN A 350 13.99 -0.18 8.16
C GLN A 350 13.64 1.27 8.50
N TYR A 351 13.60 1.57 9.80
CA TYR A 351 13.29 2.90 10.30
C TYR A 351 14.49 3.84 10.13
N GLY A 352 14.24 4.99 9.52
CA GLY A 352 15.22 6.04 9.27
C GLY A 352 15.03 7.24 10.19
N ASN A 353 15.44 8.41 9.67
CA ASN A 353 15.35 9.68 10.37
C ASN A 353 13.91 10.21 10.43
N TYR A 354 13.65 11.05 11.42
CA TYR A 354 12.43 11.85 11.46
C TYR A 354 12.47 12.93 10.37
N TYR A 355 11.33 13.14 9.72
CA TYR A 355 11.18 14.24 8.77
C TYR A 355 11.36 15.59 9.45
N GLN A 356 11.74 16.61 8.68
CA GLN A 356 11.84 17.99 9.16
C GLN A 356 10.67 18.84 8.66
N ASP A 357 10.20 19.75 9.51
CA ASP A 357 9.25 20.79 9.11
C ASP A 357 9.92 21.87 8.24
N GLN A 358 9.12 22.81 7.72
CA GLN A 358 9.64 23.92 6.89
C GLN A 358 10.63 24.84 7.62
N SER A 359 10.74 24.74 8.94
CA SER A 359 11.69 25.48 9.78
C SER A 359 12.94 24.67 10.12
N GLY A 360 13.06 23.43 9.63
CA GLY A 360 14.16 22.52 9.89
C GLY A 360 14.07 21.79 11.24
N ASN A 361 12.93 21.86 11.95
CA ASN A 361 12.76 21.11 13.19
C ASN A 361 12.31 19.69 12.89
N GLN A 362 12.80 18.71 13.64
CA GLN A 362 12.31 17.34 13.55
C GLN A 362 10.82 17.27 13.92
N THR A 363 10.06 16.61 13.05
CA THR A 363 8.68 16.21 13.28
C THR A 363 8.64 14.90 14.07
N LYS A 364 7.43 14.40 14.37
CA LYS A 364 7.25 13.07 14.96
C LYS A 364 6.96 11.98 13.93
N VAL A 365 7.00 12.33 12.64
CA VAL A 365 6.83 11.39 11.54
C VAL A 365 8.19 10.81 11.21
N GLN A 366 8.33 9.49 11.34
CA GLN A 366 9.56 8.78 11.06
C GLN A 366 9.54 8.21 9.65
N ALA A 367 10.60 8.44 8.88
CA ALA A 367 10.74 7.87 7.55
C ALA A 367 11.06 6.37 7.64
N VAL A 368 10.46 5.55 6.78
CA VAL A 368 10.75 4.13 6.64
C VAL A 368 11.18 3.86 5.21
N TYR A 369 12.32 3.20 5.04
CA TYR A 369 12.81 2.73 3.75
C TYR A 369 12.70 1.21 3.67
N SER A 370 12.80 0.66 2.46
CA SER A 370 12.81 -0.79 2.27
C SER A 370 13.89 -1.21 1.29
N SER A 371 14.67 -2.23 1.66
CA SER A 371 15.42 -3.03 0.69
C SER A 371 14.52 -4.18 0.22
N THR A 372 13.66 -3.90 -0.74
CA THR A 372 12.63 -4.86 -1.18
C THR A 372 13.21 -5.86 -2.16
N SER A 373 13.17 -7.16 -1.83
CA SER A 373 13.61 -8.23 -2.73
C SER A 373 12.60 -8.42 -3.85
N ILE A 374 13.08 -8.74 -5.06
CA ILE A 374 12.24 -9.14 -6.18
C ILE A 374 12.56 -10.59 -6.50
N ASP A 375 11.57 -11.46 -6.32
CA ASP A 375 11.70 -12.90 -6.47
C ASP A 375 10.67 -13.44 -7.46
N LEU A 376 11.08 -14.41 -8.29
CA LEU A 376 10.20 -15.07 -9.26
C LEU A 376 9.92 -16.50 -8.84
N TYR A 377 8.65 -16.91 -8.91
CA TYR A 377 8.17 -18.25 -8.61
C TYR A 377 7.40 -18.84 -9.79
N ASP A 378 7.46 -20.16 -9.95
CA ASP A 378 6.53 -20.90 -10.81
C ASP A 378 5.17 -20.98 -10.10
N ALA A 379 4.14 -20.40 -10.70
CA ALA A 379 2.83 -20.25 -10.06
C ALA A 379 2.09 -21.58 -9.84
N LYS A 380 2.40 -22.62 -10.62
CA LYS A 380 1.72 -23.94 -10.52
C LYS A 380 2.27 -24.79 -9.39
N SER A 381 3.56 -24.69 -9.13
CA SER A 381 4.27 -25.46 -8.12
C SER A 381 4.67 -24.66 -6.89
N ASN A 382 4.50 -23.33 -6.92
CA ASN A 382 5.05 -22.37 -5.98
C ASN A 382 6.57 -22.50 -5.81
N THR A 383 7.28 -23.05 -6.80
CA THR A 383 8.72 -23.26 -6.70
C THR A 383 9.43 -21.95 -6.97
N PHE A 384 10.32 -21.54 -6.07
CA PHE A 384 11.24 -20.43 -6.29
C PHE A 384 12.12 -20.69 -7.53
N LEU A 385 12.14 -19.74 -8.46
CA LEU A 385 12.88 -19.83 -9.71
C LEU A 385 14.18 -19.04 -9.66
N CYS A 386 14.12 -17.77 -9.25
CA CYS A 386 15.30 -16.94 -9.13
C CYS A 386 15.04 -15.72 -8.24
N HIS A 387 16.14 -15.23 -7.67
CA HIS A 387 16.23 -13.91 -7.11
C HIS A 387 16.63 -12.94 -8.23
N VAL A 388 15.80 -11.93 -8.50
CA VAL A 388 16.02 -10.94 -9.57
C VAL A 388 16.99 -9.85 -9.11
N GLY A 389 16.89 -9.47 -7.85
CA GLY A 389 17.67 -8.42 -7.19
C GLY A 389 16.86 -7.71 -6.11
N ASN A 390 17.46 -6.70 -5.48
CA ASN A 390 16.77 -5.82 -4.54
C ASN A 390 16.53 -4.46 -5.17
N VAL A 391 15.44 -3.80 -4.79
CA VAL A 391 15.15 -2.41 -5.10
C VAL A 391 15.06 -1.60 -3.82
N MET A 392 15.65 -0.40 -3.85
CA MET A 392 15.58 0.52 -2.72
C MET A 392 14.31 1.36 -2.82
N GLU A 393 13.29 1.02 -2.03
CA GLU A 393 12.07 1.82 -1.93
C GLU A 393 12.27 2.93 -0.89
N ASN A 394 12.01 4.16 -1.32
CA ASN A 394 12.30 5.34 -0.53
C ASN A 394 11.01 5.88 0.10
N PRO A 395 11.11 6.45 1.32
CA PRO A 395 9.98 7.10 1.98
C PRO A 395 9.48 8.28 1.11
N SER A 396 8.17 8.53 1.11
CA SER A 396 7.59 9.60 0.28
C SER A 396 8.20 10.97 0.61
N GLY A 397 8.44 11.79 -0.42
CA GLY A 397 8.89 13.17 -0.22
C GLY A 397 7.82 14.08 0.42
N THR A 398 6.55 13.64 0.44
CA THR A 398 5.42 14.41 0.97
C THR A 398 4.79 13.70 2.16
N ILE A 399 4.56 14.46 3.23
CA ILE A 399 3.89 13.97 4.44
C ILE A 399 2.44 14.44 4.41
N PHE A 400 1.49 13.50 4.47
CA PHE A 400 0.05 13.79 4.51
C PHE A 400 -0.56 13.64 5.92
N LYS A 401 0.26 13.28 6.91
CA LYS A 401 -0.12 13.04 8.30
C LYS A 401 0.02 14.31 9.17
N ASP A 402 -0.63 14.33 10.33
CA ASP A 402 -0.39 15.38 11.33
C ASP A 402 1.06 15.26 11.84
N LEU A 403 1.84 16.33 11.65
CA LEU A 403 3.25 16.40 12.06
C LEU A 403 3.45 16.26 13.58
N ASN A 404 2.37 16.40 14.37
CA ASN A 404 2.37 16.26 15.82
C ASN A 404 2.07 14.83 16.31
N GLU A 405 1.68 13.93 15.42
CA GLU A 405 1.40 12.53 15.72
C GLU A 405 2.64 11.67 15.49
N GLU A 406 2.89 10.75 16.42
CA GLU A 406 3.92 9.72 16.26
C GLU A 406 3.41 8.74 15.22
N SER A 407 4.05 8.73 14.05
CA SER A 407 3.63 7.91 12.92
C SER A 407 4.82 7.53 12.06
N ALA A 408 4.68 6.42 11.34
CA ALA A 408 5.65 5.97 10.37
C ALA A 408 5.18 6.34 8.95
N GLN A 409 6.10 6.80 8.12
CA GLN A 409 5.86 7.03 6.69
C GLN A 409 6.56 5.94 5.89
N TYR A 410 5.77 4.96 5.48
CA TYR A 410 6.22 3.85 4.64
C TYR A 410 6.50 4.29 3.20
N PRO A 411 7.38 3.56 2.50
CA PRO A 411 7.79 3.93 1.16
C PRO A 411 6.68 3.76 0.14
N GLU A 412 6.80 4.50 -0.96
CA GLU A 412 5.95 4.29 -2.14
C GLU A 412 6.36 3.00 -2.86
N LEU A 413 5.38 2.29 -3.42
CA LEU A 413 5.64 1.06 -4.17
C LEU A 413 6.52 1.33 -5.39
N VAL A 414 7.32 0.32 -5.77
CA VAL A 414 8.09 0.37 -7.02
C VAL A 414 7.18 0.73 -8.22
N PRO A 415 7.57 1.72 -9.03
CA PRO A 415 6.82 2.10 -10.23
C PRO A 415 6.59 0.92 -11.19
N ALA A 416 5.38 0.86 -11.77
CA ALA A 416 4.98 -0.24 -12.64
C ALA A 416 5.80 -0.34 -13.93
N ASP A 417 6.31 0.77 -14.46
CA ASP A 417 7.19 0.75 -15.64
C ASP A 417 8.55 0.10 -15.34
N ALA A 418 9.14 0.40 -14.18
CA ALA A 418 10.36 -0.25 -13.72
C ALA A 418 10.16 -1.76 -13.53
N LEU A 419 9.06 -2.17 -12.88
CA LEU A 419 8.74 -3.59 -12.70
C LEU A 419 8.46 -4.31 -14.02
N SER A 420 7.73 -3.67 -14.94
CA SER A 420 7.48 -4.18 -16.28
C SER A 420 8.80 -4.41 -17.01
N TYR A 421 9.67 -3.40 -17.03
CA TYR A 421 10.98 -3.49 -17.69
C TYR A 421 11.87 -4.58 -17.06
N ILE A 422 11.92 -4.69 -15.72
CA ILE A 422 12.66 -5.76 -15.03
C ILE A 422 12.11 -7.14 -15.44
N TYR A 423 10.80 -7.33 -15.37
CA TYR A 423 10.16 -8.61 -15.69
C TYR A 423 10.43 -9.05 -17.13
N HIS A 424 10.25 -8.16 -18.11
CA HIS A 424 10.47 -8.48 -19.52
C HIS A 424 11.95 -8.71 -19.87
N ASN A 425 12.88 -8.22 -19.05
CA ASN A 425 14.31 -8.38 -19.25
C ASN A 425 14.97 -9.36 -18.27
N ILE A 426 14.20 -10.14 -17.50
CA ILE A 426 14.71 -11.02 -16.43
C ILE A 426 15.80 -12.03 -16.88
N SER A 427 15.81 -12.41 -18.16
CA SER A 427 16.83 -13.27 -18.77
C SER A 427 18.13 -12.53 -19.17
N ASN A 428 18.14 -11.20 -19.06
CA ASN A 428 19.27 -10.32 -19.33
C ASN A 428 19.49 -9.32 -18.17
N PRO A 429 20.08 -9.77 -17.04
CA PRO A 429 20.29 -8.94 -15.85
C PRO A 429 20.97 -7.59 -16.08
N ASP A 430 21.94 -7.55 -17.00
CA ASP A 430 22.66 -6.31 -17.32
C ASP A 430 21.74 -5.21 -17.88
N SER A 431 20.59 -5.56 -18.48
CA SER A 431 19.64 -4.58 -19.03
C SER A 431 18.89 -3.81 -17.95
N TYR A 432 18.64 -4.40 -16.79
CA TYR A 432 17.83 -3.81 -15.72
C TYR A 432 18.59 -3.55 -14.42
N ARG A 433 19.87 -3.96 -14.32
CA ARG A 433 20.69 -3.77 -13.11
C ARG A 433 20.68 -2.34 -12.56
N VAL A 434 20.58 -1.31 -13.42
CA VAL A 434 20.56 0.11 -13.01
C VAL A 434 19.30 0.51 -12.22
N LEU A 435 18.25 -0.31 -12.27
CA LEU A 435 17.01 -0.15 -11.50
C LEU A 435 17.08 -0.83 -10.14
N LEU A 436 18.11 -1.66 -9.90
CA LEU A 436 18.31 -2.39 -8.66
C LEU A 436 19.26 -1.65 -7.72
N ASP A 437 19.23 -2.01 -6.45
CA ASP A 437 20.28 -1.70 -5.51
C ASP A 437 21.51 -2.58 -5.80
N ASN A 438 22.61 -1.93 -6.18
CA ASN A 438 23.89 -2.58 -6.46
C ASN A 438 24.92 -2.32 -5.36
N THR A 439 24.54 -1.62 -4.30
CA THR A 439 25.45 -1.16 -3.24
C THR A 439 25.41 -2.04 -2.00
N SER A 440 24.25 -2.55 -1.61
CA SER A 440 24.09 -3.35 -0.37
C SER A 440 24.85 -4.69 -0.38
N SER A 441 25.06 -5.29 -1.55
CA SER A 441 25.80 -6.56 -1.69
C SER A 441 27.27 -6.38 -2.11
N GLN A 442 27.74 -5.15 -2.26
CA GLN A 442 29.09 -4.87 -2.74
C GLN A 442 30.12 -5.01 -1.61
N GLU A 443 31.25 -5.69 -1.87
CA GLU A 443 32.38 -5.70 -0.93
C GLU A 443 33.05 -4.31 -0.95
N GLU A 444 32.61 -3.46 -0.03
CA GLU A 444 33.17 -2.13 0.20
C GLU A 444 34.21 -2.11 1.34
N PRO A 445 35.16 -1.17 1.32
CA PRO A 445 35.36 -0.12 0.32
C PRO A 445 36.11 -0.61 -0.93
N LEU A 446 35.70 -0.10 -2.09
CA LEU A 446 36.41 -0.30 -3.35
C LEU A 446 37.79 0.38 -3.34
N ARG A 447 38.77 -0.20 -4.03
CA ARG A 447 40.12 0.40 -4.17
C ARG A 447 40.28 1.06 -5.53
N ALA A 448 41.39 1.77 -5.74
CA ALA A 448 41.75 2.27 -7.06
C ALA A 448 41.76 1.14 -8.10
N GLY A 449 41.18 1.40 -9.28
CA GLY A 449 40.84 0.44 -10.31
C GLY A 449 39.52 -0.32 -10.10
N GLY A 450 38.84 -0.11 -8.96
CA GLY A 450 37.53 -0.66 -8.67
C GLY A 450 36.41 0.14 -9.32
N THR A 451 35.35 -0.57 -9.73
CA THR A 451 34.15 0.00 -10.36
C THR A 451 32.92 -0.38 -9.54
N GLY A 452 32.01 0.56 -9.33
CA GLY A 452 30.70 0.31 -8.74
C GLY A 452 29.58 0.98 -9.52
N LEU A 453 28.36 0.54 -9.28
CA LEU A 453 27.15 1.08 -9.89
C LEU A 453 26.28 1.73 -8.81
N LEU A 454 25.99 3.02 -8.98
CA LEU A 454 25.12 3.80 -8.09
C LEU A 454 23.98 4.35 -8.93
N GLY A 455 22.82 3.69 -8.88
CA GLY A 455 21.71 3.97 -9.80
C GLY A 455 22.14 3.91 -11.26
N PRO A 456 21.94 4.98 -12.06
CA PRO A 456 22.36 5.00 -13.46
C PRO A 456 23.86 5.23 -13.65
N TRP A 457 24.64 5.49 -12.60
CA TRP A 457 26.04 5.91 -12.71
C TRP A 457 27.01 4.77 -12.41
N GLU A 458 27.75 4.33 -13.44
CA GLU A 458 28.89 3.44 -13.24
C GLU A 458 30.15 4.29 -12.99
N ILE A 459 30.75 4.13 -11.81
CA ILE A 459 31.82 4.98 -11.30
C ILE A 459 33.06 4.11 -11.08
N THR A 460 34.16 4.46 -11.73
CA THR A 460 35.46 3.82 -11.53
C THR A 460 36.43 4.84 -10.93
N MET A 461 37.05 4.51 -9.80
CA MET A 461 38.12 5.34 -9.25
C MET A 461 39.45 4.90 -9.85
N ASP A 462 39.99 5.69 -10.79
CA ASP A 462 41.22 5.35 -11.50
C ASP A 462 42.45 5.52 -10.60
N SER A 463 42.51 6.64 -9.87
CA SER A 463 43.59 6.98 -8.95
C SER A 463 43.21 8.13 -8.02
N LEU A 464 44.06 8.39 -7.01
CA LEU A 464 43.85 9.45 -6.04
C LEU A 464 45.17 10.13 -5.67
N GLU A 465 45.14 11.45 -5.46
CA GLU A 465 46.25 12.20 -4.87
C GLU A 465 45.78 13.24 -3.86
N ILE A 466 46.66 13.58 -2.91
CA ILE A 466 46.40 14.63 -1.90
C ILE A 466 47.49 15.69 -2.02
N VAL A 467 47.09 16.93 -2.30
CA VAL A 467 48.02 18.03 -2.65
C VAL A 467 47.58 19.37 -2.04
N GLU A 468 48.53 20.26 -1.75
CA GLU A 468 48.24 21.63 -1.30
C GLU A 468 47.74 22.52 -2.45
N SER A 469 48.24 22.28 -3.66
CA SER A 469 47.88 23.05 -4.85
C SER A 469 48.19 22.27 -6.13
N PHE A 470 47.55 22.67 -7.22
CA PHE A 470 47.80 22.15 -8.57
C PHE A 470 47.56 23.23 -9.64
N GLU A 471 48.08 23.00 -10.83
CA GLU A 471 47.95 23.89 -11.99
C GLU A 471 47.15 23.19 -13.11
N ASP A 472 46.23 23.92 -13.76
CA ASP A 472 45.59 23.51 -15.01
C ASP A 472 45.68 24.64 -16.04
N GLY A 473 46.51 24.43 -17.07
CA GLY A 473 46.76 25.42 -18.11
C GLY A 473 47.30 26.74 -17.55
N MET A 474 46.45 27.77 -17.53
CA MET A 474 46.79 29.11 -17.02
C MET A 474 46.24 29.40 -15.61
N PHE A 475 45.53 28.45 -15.01
CA PHE A 475 44.91 28.58 -13.71
C PHE A 475 45.71 27.81 -12.66
N SER A 476 45.78 28.38 -11.46
CA SER A 476 46.36 27.74 -10.28
C SER A 476 45.27 27.60 -9.24
N TYR A 477 45.15 26.42 -8.65
CA TYR A 477 44.18 26.09 -7.63
C TYR A 477 44.96 25.77 -6.35
N SER A 478 44.61 26.42 -5.24
CA SER A 478 45.24 26.22 -3.94
C SER A 478 44.16 26.02 -2.90
N ALA A 479 44.36 25.05 -2.02
CA ALA A 479 43.47 24.83 -0.88
C ALA A 479 43.57 26.02 0.08
N SER A 480 42.56 26.18 0.93
CA SER A 480 42.56 27.19 1.99
C SER A 480 43.68 26.94 2.99
N ASP A 481 44.09 27.99 3.70
CA ASP A 481 45.13 27.88 4.73
C ASP A 481 44.81 26.77 5.74
N GLY A 482 45.72 25.80 5.87
CA GLY A 482 45.57 24.63 6.76
C GLY A 482 44.76 23.46 6.18
N CYS A 483 44.49 23.47 4.87
CA CYS A 483 43.78 22.43 4.15
C CYS A 483 44.61 21.90 2.96
N ARG A 484 44.23 20.71 2.48
CA ARG A 484 44.71 20.08 1.25
C ARG A 484 43.55 19.63 0.39
N PHE A 485 43.77 19.59 -0.92
CA PHE A 485 42.85 18.95 -1.84
C PHE A 485 43.05 17.43 -1.85
N VAL A 486 41.96 16.69 -1.78
CA VAL A 486 41.89 15.31 -2.24
C VAL A 486 41.37 15.34 -3.67
N ARG A 487 42.18 14.85 -4.62
CA ARG A 487 41.86 14.79 -6.04
C ARG A 487 41.62 13.34 -6.43
N GLY A 488 40.34 12.96 -6.54
CA GLY A 488 39.99 11.65 -7.08
C GLY A 488 39.85 11.74 -8.59
N HIS A 489 40.58 10.89 -9.31
CA HIS A 489 40.47 10.74 -10.75
C HIS A 489 39.49 9.60 -11.03
N PHE A 490 38.45 9.89 -11.79
CA PHE A 490 37.36 8.97 -12.05
C PHE A 490 37.03 8.85 -13.52
N THR A 491 36.57 7.66 -13.89
CA THR A 491 35.83 7.41 -15.12
C THR A 491 34.37 7.17 -14.74
N VAL A 492 33.48 8.02 -15.23
CA VAL A 492 32.03 7.93 -14.99
C VAL A 492 31.29 7.62 -16.29
N THR A 493 30.35 6.69 -16.24
CA THR A 493 29.53 6.30 -17.40
C THR A 493 28.06 6.39 -17.04
N ASN A 494 27.27 7.06 -17.89
CA ASN A 494 25.82 7.04 -17.78
C ASN A 494 25.29 5.71 -18.34
N ARG A 495 24.81 4.83 -17.46
CA ARG A 495 24.16 3.55 -17.78
C ARG A 495 22.63 3.62 -17.71
N GLY A 496 22.07 4.78 -17.39
CA GLY A 496 20.63 5.01 -17.29
C GLY A 496 19.92 5.02 -18.65
N PHE A 497 18.65 5.39 -18.62
CA PHE A 497 17.76 5.37 -19.79
C PHE A 497 17.63 6.72 -20.50
N GLU A 498 18.10 7.79 -19.86
CA GLU A 498 18.05 9.15 -20.39
C GLU A 498 19.37 9.89 -20.18
N GLN A 499 19.52 11.02 -20.88
CA GLN A 499 20.60 11.95 -20.63
C GLN A 499 20.46 12.53 -19.22
N ASP A 500 21.54 12.50 -18.45
CA ASP A 500 21.55 13.02 -17.08
C ASP A 500 22.90 13.69 -16.75
N SER A 501 22.95 14.42 -15.63
CA SER A 501 24.12 15.18 -15.18
C SER A 501 24.70 14.62 -13.88
N PHE A 502 25.97 14.22 -13.94
CA PHE A 502 26.68 13.66 -12.79
C PHE A 502 27.00 14.75 -11.74
N LEU A 503 26.78 14.45 -10.46
CA LEU A 503 26.98 15.39 -9.33
C LEU A 503 26.34 16.77 -9.54
N ALA A 504 25.11 16.81 -10.06
CA ALA A 504 24.37 18.05 -10.29
C ALA A 504 23.70 18.65 -9.04
N GLY A 505 23.86 18.01 -7.87
CA GLY A 505 23.18 18.36 -6.61
C GLY A 505 23.43 19.78 -6.08
N SER A 506 24.44 20.50 -6.58
CA SER A 506 24.65 21.92 -6.24
C SER A 506 23.74 22.90 -7.01
N TYR A 507 23.01 22.44 -8.04
CA TYR A 507 22.22 23.31 -8.94
C TYR A 507 20.70 23.09 -8.89
N TYR A 508 20.23 21.94 -8.40
CA TYR A 508 18.81 21.60 -8.31
C TYR A 508 18.54 20.87 -7.01
N MET A 509 17.69 21.43 -6.14
CA MET A 509 17.45 20.87 -4.79
C MET A 509 16.42 19.74 -4.74
N ASP A 510 15.73 19.41 -5.84
CA ASP A 510 14.54 18.53 -5.80
C ASP A 510 14.59 17.40 -6.85
N GLY A 511 15.76 16.77 -7.04
CA GLY A 511 15.92 15.66 -7.98
C GLY A 511 16.00 14.30 -7.28
N ASP A 512 15.17 13.36 -7.73
CA ASP A 512 15.11 12.00 -7.21
C ASP A 512 16.41 11.20 -7.42
N ASN A 513 17.21 11.52 -8.45
CA ASN A 513 18.43 10.81 -8.82
C ASN A 513 19.72 11.61 -8.52
N LEU A 514 19.67 12.56 -7.57
CA LEU A 514 20.83 13.39 -7.27
C LEU A 514 21.94 12.59 -6.59
N VAL A 515 23.12 12.59 -7.22
CA VAL A 515 24.35 12.06 -6.64
C VAL A 515 25.05 13.17 -5.86
N TYR A 516 25.47 12.85 -4.65
CA TYR A 516 26.37 13.65 -3.84
C TYR A 516 27.69 12.90 -3.65
N ALA A 517 28.75 13.63 -3.34
CA ALA A 517 30.04 13.04 -3.03
C ALA A 517 30.70 13.77 -1.87
N GLY A 518 31.50 13.04 -1.09
CA GLY A 518 32.38 13.63 -0.10
C GLY A 518 33.47 12.70 0.40
N VAL A 519 34.31 13.26 1.27
CA VAL A 519 35.38 12.56 1.98
C VAL A 519 35.03 12.47 3.46
N THR A 520 35.27 11.30 4.05
CA THR A 520 35.15 11.05 5.49
C THR A 520 36.31 10.20 5.99
N ASP A 521 36.59 10.26 7.29
CA ASP A 521 37.50 9.35 8.00
C ASP A 521 36.78 8.09 8.53
N GLY A 522 35.52 7.90 8.14
CA GLY A 522 34.65 6.84 8.64
C GLY A 522 33.97 7.18 9.97
N SER A 523 34.23 8.36 10.54
CA SER A 523 33.41 8.94 11.59
C SER A 523 32.28 9.78 10.98
N GLU A 524 31.08 9.68 11.53
CA GLU A 524 29.94 10.51 11.12
C GLU A 524 30.15 12.01 11.43
N GLU A 525 31.20 12.37 12.18
CA GLU A 525 31.50 13.75 12.58
C GLU A 525 32.32 14.53 11.54
N ASN A 526 33.13 13.83 10.73
CA ASN A 526 34.03 14.46 9.75
C ASN A 526 33.57 14.14 8.33
N TYR A 527 32.79 15.07 7.76
CA TYR A 527 32.31 15.02 6.37
C TYR A 527 32.71 16.28 5.60
N TYR A 528 33.34 16.08 4.45
CA TYR A 528 33.78 17.15 3.55
C TYR A 528 33.18 16.94 2.16
N PRO A 529 32.19 17.77 1.73
CA PRO A 529 31.54 17.61 0.44
C PRO A 529 32.49 17.95 -0.71
N SER A 530 32.16 17.47 -1.92
CA SER A 530 32.91 17.83 -3.14
C SER A 530 32.92 19.35 -3.37
N VAL A 531 34.09 19.88 -3.74
CA VAL A 531 34.27 21.27 -4.14
C VAL A 531 33.71 21.48 -5.54
N ASP A 532 32.83 22.48 -5.70
CA ASP A 532 32.41 22.93 -7.02
C ASP A 532 33.56 23.69 -7.69
N ALA A 533 34.24 23.01 -8.60
CA ALA A 533 35.25 23.57 -9.47
C ALA A 533 34.80 23.53 -10.93
N THR A 534 33.55 23.89 -11.25
CA THR A 534 33.01 23.86 -12.63
C THR A 534 33.83 24.65 -13.67
N THR A 535 34.65 25.62 -13.24
CA THR A 535 35.60 26.33 -14.12
C THR A 535 36.87 25.53 -14.43
N TYR A 536 37.17 24.50 -13.65
CA TYR A 536 38.23 23.53 -13.89
C TYR A 536 37.77 22.52 -14.94
N SER A 537 38.52 22.39 -16.03
CA SER A 537 38.06 21.69 -17.23
C SER A 537 37.84 20.19 -17.02
N ALA A 538 38.64 19.56 -16.15
CA ALA A 538 38.52 18.15 -15.81
C ALA A 538 37.48 17.87 -14.70
N CYS A 539 36.90 18.89 -14.07
CA CYS A 539 35.90 18.69 -13.01
C CYS A 539 34.67 17.95 -13.57
N LEU A 540 34.26 16.87 -12.90
CA LEU A 540 33.10 16.07 -13.29
C LEU A 540 31.76 16.63 -12.78
N ASN A 541 31.78 17.60 -11.86
CA ASN A 541 30.56 18.17 -11.29
C ASN A 541 29.69 18.84 -12.37
N GLY A 542 28.41 18.44 -12.43
CA GLY A 542 27.42 18.96 -13.35
C GLY A 542 27.67 18.60 -14.82
N LYS A 543 28.53 17.62 -15.12
CA LYS A 543 28.73 17.18 -16.51
C LYS A 543 27.54 16.32 -16.95
N THR A 544 26.90 16.76 -18.03
CA THR A 544 25.82 16.04 -18.70
C THR A 544 26.39 15.00 -19.65
N LEU A 545 25.92 13.76 -19.54
CA LEU A 545 26.37 12.63 -20.35
C LEU A 545 25.15 11.98 -21.04
N GLU A 546 25.27 11.73 -22.34
CA GLU A 546 24.30 10.92 -23.08
C GLU A 546 24.30 9.47 -22.58
N VAL A 547 23.24 8.72 -22.88
CA VAL A 547 23.16 7.29 -22.53
C VAL A 547 24.33 6.51 -23.14
N GLY A 548 25.06 5.79 -22.30
CA GLY A 548 26.25 5.02 -22.67
C GLY A 548 27.52 5.85 -22.87
N GLU A 549 27.48 7.17 -22.72
CA GLU A 549 28.66 8.02 -22.74
C GLU A 549 29.51 7.81 -21.48
N SER A 550 30.83 7.76 -21.66
CA SER A 550 31.82 7.70 -20.59
C SER A 550 32.67 8.97 -20.59
N LYS A 551 33.00 9.47 -19.40
CA LYS A 551 33.85 10.64 -19.21
C LYS A 551 34.90 10.39 -18.14
N GLU A 552 36.16 10.63 -18.50
CA GLU A 552 37.27 10.74 -17.55
C GLU A 552 37.35 12.16 -17.00
N GLY A 553 37.63 12.29 -15.71
CA GLY A 553 37.80 13.59 -15.06
C GLY A 553 38.11 13.46 -13.57
N GLU A 554 37.90 14.55 -12.84
CA GLU A 554 38.23 14.67 -11.42
C GLU A 554 37.04 15.13 -10.58
N VAL A 555 36.96 14.60 -9.37
CA VAL A 555 36.14 15.14 -8.28
C VAL A 555 37.10 15.62 -7.19
N LEU A 556 36.95 16.89 -6.80
CA LEU A 556 37.82 17.56 -5.84
C LEU A 556 37.13 17.65 -4.49
N PHE A 557 37.89 17.46 -3.42
CA PHE A 557 37.45 17.69 -2.04
C PHE A 557 38.50 18.49 -1.31
N GLU A 558 38.11 19.28 -0.32
CA GLU A 558 39.05 20.05 0.50
C GLU A 558 38.94 19.60 1.96
N ILE A 559 40.04 19.10 2.51
CA ILE A 559 40.10 18.55 3.87
C ILE A 559 41.19 19.24 4.71
N PRO A 560 41.04 19.35 6.04
CA PRO A 560 42.07 19.88 6.91
C PRO A 560 43.35 19.02 6.91
N ASP A 561 44.50 19.67 7.10
CA ASP A 561 45.81 18.98 7.16
C ASP A 561 45.86 17.87 8.21
N ALA A 562 45.19 18.09 9.35
CA ALA A 562 45.12 17.11 10.43
C ALA A 562 44.47 15.79 10.00
N MET A 563 43.57 15.83 9.00
CA MET A 563 42.92 14.66 8.45
C MET A 563 43.82 13.96 7.42
N ALA A 564 44.43 14.73 6.52
CA ALA A 564 45.34 14.20 5.50
C ALA A 564 46.62 13.56 6.08
N ASP A 565 47.13 14.06 7.20
CA ASP A 565 48.27 13.46 7.93
C ASP A 565 47.84 12.49 9.04
N GLY A 566 46.53 12.32 9.23
CA GLY A 566 45.96 11.44 10.24
C GLY A 566 46.30 9.97 9.99
N SER A 567 46.27 9.16 11.04
CA SER A 567 46.36 7.69 10.92
C SER A 567 45.03 7.03 10.64
N ALA A 568 43.94 7.80 10.57
CA ALA A 568 42.61 7.30 10.25
C ALA A 568 42.52 7.06 8.73
N PRO A 569 41.89 5.97 8.29
CA PRO A 569 41.65 5.73 6.88
C PRO A 569 40.74 6.82 6.32
N LEU A 570 40.97 7.20 5.06
CA LEU A 570 40.09 8.12 4.33
C LEU A 570 39.24 7.34 3.34
N TYR A 571 37.99 7.77 3.19
CA TYR A 571 37.04 7.20 2.24
C TYR A 571 36.44 8.31 1.39
N ILE A 572 36.38 8.09 0.08
CA ILE A 572 35.52 8.87 -0.81
C ILE A 572 34.23 8.10 -0.96
N PHE A 573 33.10 8.75 -0.75
CA PHE A 573 31.81 8.16 -1.05
C PHE A 573 31.05 8.96 -2.08
N PHE A 574 30.24 8.23 -2.84
CA PHE A 574 29.17 8.76 -3.67
C PHE A 574 27.86 8.24 -3.10
N ASN A 575 26.87 9.10 -2.89
CA ASN A 575 25.57 8.68 -2.39
C ASN A 575 24.45 9.19 -3.29
N MET A 576 23.45 8.34 -3.48
CA MET A 576 22.24 8.65 -4.20
C MET A 576 21.09 8.07 -3.40
N ARG A 577 20.27 8.95 -2.79
CA ARG A 577 19.27 8.55 -1.79
C ARG A 577 19.92 7.71 -0.66
N ASN A 578 19.39 6.52 -0.40
CA ASN A 578 19.89 5.57 0.61
C ASN A 578 20.95 4.59 0.08
N GLN A 579 21.35 4.70 -1.19
CA GLN A 579 22.47 3.93 -1.74
C GLN A 579 23.77 4.72 -1.58
N ALA A 580 24.84 4.03 -1.18
CA ALA A 580 26.15 4.62 -1.03
C ALA A 580 27.19 3.71 -1.71
N LEU A 581 28.07 4.32 -2.49
CA LEU A 581 29.22 3.69 -3.10
C LEU A 581 30.49 4.23 -2.45
N VAL A 582 31.26 3.38 -1.80
CA VAL A 582 32.42 3.78 -0.99
C VAL A 582 33.74 3.29 -1.60
N PHE A 583 34.67 4.23 -1.78
CA PHE A 583 36.05 4.00 -2.22
C PHE A 583 37.04 4.31 -1.09
N SER A 584 38.03 3.45 -0.91
CA SER A 584 39.15 3.69 -0.01
C SER A 584 40.13 4.67 -0.65
N ALA A 585 40.48 5.73 0.07
CA ALA A 585 41.51 6.69 -0.31
C ALA A 585 42.90 6.32 0.29
N GLU A 586 43.10 5.08 0.72
CA GLU A 586 44.41 4.57 1.12
C GLU A 586 45.30 4.35 -0.12
N GLN A 587 46.56 4.83 -0.05
CA GLN A 587 47.56 4.66 -1.12
C GLN A 587 48.31 3.33 -1.06
#